data_AF-Q0N4E1-F1
#
_entry.id   AF-Q0N4E1-F1
#
_cell.length_a   1.000
_cell.length_b   1.000
_cell.length_c   1.000
_cell.angle_alpha   90.00
_cell.angle_beta   90.00
_cell.angle_gamma   90.00
#
_symmetry.space_group_name_H-M   'P 1'
#
loop_
_entity.id
_entity.type
_entity.pdbx_description
1 polymer ?
#
loop_
_entity_poly.entity_id
_entity_poly.type
_entity_poly.pdbx_seq_one_letter_code
_entity_poly.pdbx_strand_id
1 'polypeptide(L)' 'GEETVYCFKEKARAALKDCYEQNKYPTPQEKRLIAKQTNLTLKQVSNWFKNRRQRDRIPS' A
#
# COMPACT_ATOMS: atom_id res chain seq x y z
N GLY A 1 -21.86 11.33 -0.58
CA GLY A 1 -20.59 11.68 0.08
C GLY A 1 -19.51 10.75 -0.43
N GLU A 2 -18.28 11.24 -0.57
CA GLU A 2 -17.05 10.49 -0.94
C GLU A 2 -16.48 10.61 -2.37
N GLU A 3 -16.80 11.63 -3.17
CA GLU A 3 -16.13 11.83 -4.49
C GLU A 3 -14.77 12.54 -4.43
N THR A 4 -14.42 13.23 -3.34
CA THR A 4 -13.18 14.01 -3.26
C THR A 4 -11.98 13.26 -2.67
N VAL A 5 -12.20 12.08 -2.09
CA VAL A 5 -11.13 11.30 -1.40
C VAL A 5 -10.42 10.33 -2.36
N TYR A 6 -11.00 10.03 -3.52
CA TYR A 6 -10.48 8.97 -4.40
C TYR A 6 -9.16 9.34 -5.07
N CYS A 7 -8.99 10.60 -5.48
CA CYS A 7 -7.80 11.06 -6.19
C CYS A 7 -6.52 10.99 -5.32
N PHE A 8 -6.64 11.29 -4.02
CA PHE A 8 -5.54 11.12 -3.06
C PHE A 8 -5.21 9.65 -2.78
N LYS A 9 -6.24 8.80 -2.67
CA LYS A 9 -6.05 7.36 -2.48
C LYS A 9 -5.47 6.67 -3.72
N GLU A 10 -5.71 7.20 -4.92
CA GLU A 10 -5.20 6.62 -6.17
C GLU A 10 -3.68 6.75 -6.29
N LYS A 11 -3.11 7.94 -6.00
CA LYS A 11 -1.65 8.11 -5.93
C LYS A 11 -1.00 7.22 -4.88
N ALA A 12 -1.61 7.12 -3.69
CA ALA A 12 -1.15 6.22 -2.65
C ALA A 12 -1.19 4.75 -3.09
N ARG A 13 -2.23 4.33 -3.80
CA ARG A 13 -2.36 2.97 -4.35
C ARG A 13 -1.32 2.69 -5.42
N ALA A 14 -1.06 3.63 -6.33
CA ALA A 14 -0.04 3.48 -7.36
C ALA A 14 1.35 3.28 -6.73
N ALA A 15 1.73 4.14 -5.77
CA ALA A 15 3.00 4.02 -5.06
C ALA A 15 3.13 2.71 -4.26
N LEU A 16 2.05 2.26 -3.61
CA LEU A 16 2.04 0.96 -2.90
C LEU A 16 2.21 -0.22 -3.87
N LYS A 17 1.57 -0.17 -5.04
CA LYS A 17 1.65 -1.21 -6.06
C LYS A 17 3.06 -1.27 -6.65
N ASP A 18 3.64 -0.13 -7.01
CA ASP A 18 5.00 -0.03 -7.53
C ASP A 18 6.03 -0.61 -6.53
N CYS A 19 5.94 -0.19 -5.25
CA CYS A 19 6.78 -0.76 -4.19
C CYS A 19 6.59 -2.28 -4.04
N TYR A 20 5.37 -2.80 -4.21
CA TYR A 20 5.09 -4.24 -4.11
C TYR A 20 5.68 -5.05 -5.26
N GLU A 21 5.71 -4.47 -6.46
CA GLU A 21 6.34 -5.08 -7.64
C GLU A 21 7.86 -5.18 -7.47
N GLN A 22 8.47 -4.21 -6.78
CA GLN A 22 9.89 -4.25 -6.42
C GLN A 22 10.18 -5.17 -5.22
N ASN A 23 9.34 -5.11 -4.17
CA ASN A 23 9.54 -5.88 -2.93
C ASN A 23 8.20 -6.27 -2.29
N LYS A 24 7.84 -7.57 -2.36
CA LYS A 24 6.61 -8.13 -1.75
C LYS A 24 6.64 -8.14 -0.21
N TYR A 25 7.82 -8.00 0.40
CA TYR A 25 8.06 -8.08 1.84
C TYR A 25 8.91 -6.91 2.34
N PRO A 26 8.40 -5.66 2.33
CA PRO A 26 9.16 -4.51 2.78
C PRO A 26 9.47 -4.60 4.28
N THR A 27 10.69 -4.19 4.61
CA THR A 27 11.20 -4.01 5.97
C THR A 27 10.44 -2.92 6.72
N PRO A 28 10.56 -2.84 8.06
CA PRO A 28 9.94 -1.77 8.84
C PRO A 28 10.36 -0.35 8.41
N GLN A 29 11.61 -0.16 7.96
CA GLN A 29 12.09 1.11 7.43
C GLN A 29 11.45 1.47 6.09
N GLU A 30 11.39 0.52 5.15
CA GLU A 30 10.69 0.73 3.86
C GLU A 30 9.20 1.06 4.09
N LYS A 31 8.54 0.36 5.01
CA LYS A 31 7.14 0.68 5.38
C LYS A 31 6.97 2.10 5.93
N ARG A 32 7.96 2.62 6.68
CA ARG A 32 7.95 4.01 7.17
C ARG A 32 8.11 5.02 6.03
N LEU A 33 9.00 4.74 5.08
CA LEU A 33 9.18 5.55 3.87
C LEU A 33 7.91 5.60 3.04
N ILE A 34 7.30 4.45 2.78
CA ILE A 34 6.04 4.34 2.03
C ILE A 34 4.91 5.07 2.76
N ALA A 35 4.80 4.92 4.08
CA ALA A 35 3.82 5.64 4.90
C ALA A 35 3.98 7.16 4.75
N LYS A 36 5.21 7.68 4.81
CA LYS A 36 5.50 9.10 4.64
C LYS A 36 5.17 9.59 3.22
N GLN A 37 5.54 8.82 2.19
CA GLN A 37 5.30 9.18 0.79
C GLN A 37 3.82 9.14 0.41
N THR A 38 3.07 8.17 0.93
CA THR A 38 1.65 7.98 0.62
C THR A 38 0.72 8.73 1.58
N ASN A 39 1.30 9.41 2.58
CA ASN A 39 0.59 10.03 3.70
C ASN A 39 -0.37 9.05 4.41
N LEU A 40 0.04 7.78 4.47
CA LEU A 40 -0.67 6.71 5.18
C LEU A 40 0.01 6.42 6.50
N THR A 41 -0.74 5.84 7.43
CA THR A 41 -0.17 5.31 8.66
C THR A 41 0.57 4.00 8.38
N LEU A 42 1.59 3.69 9.20
CA LEU A 42 2.30 2.41 9.16
C LEU A 42 1.37 1.19 9.21
N LYS A 43 0.27 1.29 9.97
CA LYS A 43 -0.75 0.24 10.09
C LYS A 43 -1.49 0.04 8.75
N GLN A 44 -1.87 1.12 8.07
CA GLN A 44 -2.52 1.05 6.76
C GLN A 44 -1.59 0.44 5.71
N VAL A 45 -0.33 0.85 5.67
CA VAL A 45 0.68 0.26 4.79
C VAL A 45 0.85 -1.23 5.09
N SER A 46 1.05 -1.60 6.36
CA SER A 46 1.22 -3.00 6.77
C SER A 46 0.03 -3.87 6.40
N ASN A 47 -1.19 -3.37 6.61
CA ASN A 47 -2.41 -4.08 6.23
C ASN A 47 -2.57 -4.19 4.72
N TRP A 48 -2.19 -3.16 3.96
CA TRP A 48 -2.24 -3.21 2.50
C TRP A 48 -1.32 -4.31 1.96
N PHE A 49 -0.07 -4.39 2.43
CA PHE A 49 0.86 -5.45 2.04
C PHE A 49 0.38 -6.85 2.45
N LYS A 50 -0.22 -6.98 3.64
CA LYS A 50 -0.82 -8.24 4.11
C LYS A 50 -1.97 -8.68 3.19
N ASN A 51 -2.92 -7.79 2.94
CA ASN A 51 -4.08 -8.06 2.10
C ASN A 51 -3.68 -8.34 0.64
N ARG A 52 -2.67 -7.63 0.12
CA ARG A 52 -2.17 -7.83 -1.25
C ARG A 52 -1.56 -9.23 -1.41
N ARG A 53 -0.74 -9.69 -0.46
CA ARG A 53 -0.21 -11.06 -0.44
C ARG A 53 -1.29 -12.12 -0.29
N GLN A 54 -2.33 -11.85 0.49
CA GLN A 54 -3.47 -12.78 0.60
C GLN A 54 -4.20 -12.91 -0.74
N ARG A 55 -4.45 -11.80 -1.45
CA ARG A 55 -5.01 -11.84 -2.81
C ARG A 55 -4.13 -12.60 -3.80
N ASP A 56 -2.81 -12.46 -3.71
CA ASP A 56 -1.84 -13.22 -4.54
C ASP A 56 -1.90 -14.74 -4.32
N ARG A 57 -2.41 -15.17 -3.15
CA ARG A 57 -2.53 -16.60 -2.77
C ARG A 57 -3.89 -17.20 -3.08
N ILE A 58 -4.91 -16.37 -3.34
CA ILE A 58 -6.24 -16.85 -3.71
C ILE A 58 -6.28 -16.87 -5.24
N PRO A 59 -6.15 -18.05 -5.89
CA PRO A 59 -6.43 -18.13 -7.31
C PRO A 59 -7.89 -17.70 -7.50
N SER A 60 -8.10 -16.72 -8.38
CA SER A 60 -9.43 -16.27 -8.78
C SER A 60 -10.06 -17.27 -9.73
#